data_AF-G9NFT3-F1
#
_entry.id   AF-G9NFT3-F1
#
_cell.length_a   1.000
_cell.length_b   1.000
_cell.length_c   1.000
_cell.angle_alpha   90.00
_cell.angle_beta   90.00
_cell.angle_gamma   90.00
#
_symmetry.space_group_name_H-M   'P 1'
#
loop_
_entity.id
_entity.type
_entity.pdbx_description
1 polymer ?
#
loop_
_entity_poly.entity_id
_entity_poly.type
_entity_poly.pdbx_seq_one_letter_code
_entity_poly.pdbx_strand_id
1 'polypeptide(L)'
;LAGIQFPSSPIVLSSYEYAMKYSAPGVLNHVLRSAAFCLLLQKKIPEFSKLGDVLGAELVVVSCLLHDLACTKTKGLVTNTRRFEVESANLARDFIDTIPDKDAKWSRNGRRMQIIWDSIALHTMETLAPWKEPEVGLVHYGIHGDLLGPNL
;
A
#
# COMPACT_ATOMS: atom_id res chain seq x y z
N LEU A 1 -8.94 14.36 -11.45
CA LEU A 1 -9.54 13.20 -12.17
C LEU A 1 -10.46 12.44 -11.21
N ALA A 2 -11.67 12.07 -11.66
CA ALA A 2 -12.64 11.19 -10.95
C ALA A 2 -13.03 11.55 -9.49
N GLY A 3 -12.80 12.78 -9.01
CA GLY A 3 -13.17 13.20 -7.66
C GLY A 3 -12.37 12.54 -6.53
N ILE A 4 -11.23 11.91 -6.84
CA ILE A 4 -10.27 11.40 -5.85
C ILE A 4 -9.11 12.37 -5.68
N GLN A 5 -8.61 12.47 -4.45
CA GLN A 5 -7.48 13.32 -4.10
C GLN A 5 -6.47 12.46 -3.34
N PHE A 6 -5.25 12.44 -3.84
CA PHE A 6 -4.14 11.82 -3.14
C PHE A 6 -3.74 12.69 -1.95
N PRO A 7 -3.52 12.11 -0.75
CA PRO A 7 -2.90 12.84 0.34
C PRO A 7 -1.48 13.26 -0.08
N SER A 8 -1.07 14.47 0.31
CA SER A 8 0.24 15.04 -0.01
C SER A 8 1.12 15.17 1.25
N SER A 9 0.93 14.29 2.22
CA SER A 9 1.69 14.34 3.46
C SER A 9 3.15 13.91 3.23
N PRO A 10 4.08 14.30 4.12
CA PRO A 10 5.50 13.97 3.95
C PRO A 10 5.78 12.46 3.78
N ILE A 11 5.04 11.60 4.49
CA ILE A 11 5.22 10.14 4.36
C ILE A 11 4.76 9.63 2.99
N VAL A 12 3.69 10.18 2.41
CA VAL A 12 3.19 9.77 1.09
C VAL A 12 4.17 10.21 0.01
N LEU A 13 4.65 11.44 0.07
CA LEU A 13 5.65 11.95 -0.87
C LEU A 13 6.97 11.16 -0.78
N SER A 14 7.46 10.90 0.43
CA SER A 14 8.67 10.09 0.64
C SER A 14 8.48 8.67 0.11
N SER A 15 7.31 8.06 0.33
CA SER A 15 6.99 6.72 -0.19
C SER A 15 6.92 6.69 -1.72
N TYR A 16 6.38 7.73 -2.34
CA TYR A 16 6.37 7.87 -3.79
C TYR A 16 7.78 7.99 -4.36
N GLU A 17 8.64 8.82 -3.78
CA GLU A 17 10.03 8.96 -4.18
C GLU A 17 10.80 7.65 -4.02
N TYR A 18 10.55 6.92 -2.93
CA TYR A 18 11.16 5.61 -2.69
C TYR A 18 10.70 4.59 -3.74
N ALA A 19 9.40 4.50 -4.02
CA ALA A 19 8.87 3.64 -5.06
C ALA A 19 9.44 4.01 -6.44
N MET A 20 9.51 5.30 -6.77
CA MET A 20 10.07 5.79 -8.02
C MET A 20 11.55 5.42 -8.19
N LYS A 21 12.33 5.44 -7.09
CA LYS A 21 13.74 5.09 -7.10
C LYS A 21 14.00 3.60 -7.33
N TYR A 22 13.16 2.73 -6.77
CA TYR A 22 13.44 1.28 -6.72
C TYR A 22 12.57 0.42 -7.65
N SER A 23 11.49 0.98 -8.21
CA SER A 23 10.59 0.26 -9.09
C SER A 23 10.85 0.53 -10.57
N ALA A 24 10.65 -0.49 -11.41
CA ALA A 24 10.60 -0.29 -12.85
C ALA A 24 9.40 0.62 -13.23
N PRO A 25 9.44 1.35 -14.36
CA PRO A 25 8.36 2.28 -14.73
C PRO A 25 6.95 1.65 -14.76
N GLY A 26 6.84 0.39 -15.21
CA GLY A 26 5.57 -0.33 -15.21
C GLY A 26 5.01 -0.58 -13.80
N VAL A 27 5.88 -0.93 -12.85
CA VAL A 27 5.52 -1.15 -11.44
C VAL A 27 5.15 0.18 -10.78
N LEU A 28 5.88 1.25 -11.04
CA LEU A 28 5.54 2.59 -10.52
C LEU A 28 4.13 3.02 -10.98
N ASN A 29 3.82 2.81 -12.27
CA ASN A 29 2.49 3.13 -12.79
C ASN A 29 1.40 2.23 -12.17
N HIS A 30 1.69 0.94 -11.96
CA HIS A 30 0.80 0.00 -11.29
C HIS A 30 0.44 0.47 -9.87
N VAL A 31 1.44 0.71 -9.01
CA VAL A 31 1.18 1.11 -7.61
C VAL A 31 0.38 2.41 -7.49
N LEU A 32 0.59 3.36 -8.42
CA LEU A 32 -0.17 4.61 -8.47
C LEU A 32 -1.63 4.37 -8.87
N ARG A 33 -1.89 3.51 -9.86
CA ARG A 33 -3.25 3.17 -10.25
C ARG A 33 -3.96 2.36 -9.16
N SER A 34 -3.27 1.41 -8.51
CA SER A 34 -3.81 0.67 -7.36
C SER A 34 -4.23 1.59 -6.22
N ALA A 35 -3.41 2.61 -5.90
CA ALA A 35 -3.77 3.64 -4.92
C ALA A 35 -5.00 4.44 -5.36
N ALA A 36 -5.09 4.82 -6.64
CA ALA A 36 -6.26 5.51 -7.19
C ALA A 36 -7.53 4.64 -7.11
N PHE A 37 -7.43 3.35 -7.42
CA PHE A 37 -8.53 2.41 -7.24
C PHE A 37 -8.95 2.30 -5.78
N CYS A 38 -8.02 2.17 -4.83
CA CYS A 38 -8.37 2.16 -3.40
C CYS A 38 -9.18 3.40 -3.00
N LEU A 39 -8.75 4.60 -3.41
CA LEU A 39 -9.46 5.85 -3.10
C LEU A 39 -10.85 5.92 -3.78
N LEU A 40 -11.01 5.31 -4.95
CA LEU A 40 -12.32 5.20 -5.62
C LEU A 40 -13.22 4.19 -4.90
N LEU A 41 -12.72 2.99 -4.63
CA LEU A 41 -13.45 1.91 -3.97
C LEU A 41 -13.90 2.32 -2.57
N GLN A 42 -13.04 3.01 -1.81
CA GLN A 42 -13.39 3.57 -0.51
C GLN A 42 -14.65 4.44 -0.57
N LYS A 43 -14.84 5.20 -1.65
CA LYS A 43 -16.01 6.08 -1.82
C LYS A 43 -17.23 5.36 -2.39
N LYS A 44 -17.03 4.31 -3.19
CA LYS A 44 -18.07 3.70 -4.02
C LYS A 44 -18.65 2.41 -3.45
N ILE A 45 -17.87 1.66 -2.69
CA ILE A 45 -18.31 0.40 -2.08
C ILE A 45 -18.88 0.70 -0.68
N PRO A 46 -20.16 0.37 -0.40
CA PRO A 46 -20.83 0.66 0.88
C PRO A 46 -20.06 0.18 2.13
N GLU A 47 -19.40 -0.98 2.02
CA GLU A 47 -18.62 -1.60 3.09
C GLU A 47 -17.44 -0.74 3.53
N PHE A 48 -16.81 -0.02 2.60
CA PHE A 48 -15.70 0.89 2.88
C PHE A 48 -16.16 2.33 3.12
N SER A 49 -17.19 2.78 2.40
CA SER A 49 -17.64 4.18 2.50
C SER A 49 -18.24 4.51 3.86
N LYS A 50 -18.92 3.55 4.50
CA LYS A 50 -19.45 3.69 5.87
C LYS A 50 -18.36 3.86 6.93
N LEU A 51 -17.12 3.44 6.65
CA LEU A 51 -15.98 3.59 7.55
C LEU A 51 -15.33 4.97 7.39
N GLY A 52 -15.54 5.65 6.27
CA GLY A 52 -15.06 7.01 6.03
C GLY A 52 -13.56 7.15 6.26
N ASP A 53 -13.18 8.19 7.03
CA ASP A 53 -11.79 8.54 7.32
C ASP A 53 -11.07 7.55 8.26
N VAL A 54 -11.80 6.61 8.89
CA VAL A 54 -11.22 5.61 9.79
C VAL A 54 -10.16 4.76 9.09
N LEU A 55 -10.37 4.44 7.79
CA LEU A 55 -9.41 3.68 6.98
C LEU A 55 -8.08 4.43 6.77
N GLY A 56 -8.09 5.76 6.94
CA GLY A 56 -6.94 6.64 6.79
C GLY A 56 -6.32 6.56 5.39
N ALA A 57 -6.75 7.45 4.48
CA ALA A 57 -6.25 7.50 3.10
C ALA A 57 -4.71 7.51 2.98
N GLU A 58 -4.02 8.15 3.94
CA GLU A 58 -2.56 8.15 4.03
C GLU A 58 -1.98 6.74 4.19
N LEU A 59 -2.58 5.89 5.02
CA LEU A 59 -2.14 4.51 5.21
C LEU A 59 -2.33 3.69 3.94
N VAL A 60 -3.52 3.77 3.36
CA VAL A 60 -3.89 3.01 2.17
C VAL A 60 -2.98 3.35 1.00
N VAL A 61 -2.73 4.65 0.79
CA VAL A 61 -1.85 5.12 -0.30
C VAL A 61 -0.40 4.69 -0.05
N VAL A 62 0.12 4.80 1.17
CA VAL A 62 1.49 4.33 1.50
C VAL A 62 1.61 2.83 1.27
N SER A 63 0.63 2.03 1.72
CA SER A 63 0.61 0.58 1.48
C SER A 63 0.68 0.27 -0.01
N CYS A 64 -0.15 0.92 -0.83
CA CYS A 64 -0.13 0.73 -2.29
C CYS A 64 1.20 1.10 -2.92
N LEU A 65 1.77 2.27 -2.57
CA LEU A 65 3.04 2.75 -3.14
C LEU A 65 4.21 1.78 -2.89
N LEU A 66 4.18 1.04 -1.77
CA LEU A 66 5.30 0.21 -1.32
C LEU A 66 5.06 -1.30 -1.49
N HIS A 67 3.89 -1.75 -1.96
CA HIS A 67 3.53 -3.18 -1.91
C HIS A 67 4.42 -4.08 -2.79
N ASP A 68 4.98 -3.50 -3.85
CA ASP A 68 5.68 -4.23 -4.92
C ASP A 68 7.19 -3.91 -4.98
N LEU A 69 7.76 -3.31 -3.93
CA LEU A 69 9.19 -2.97 -3.87
C LEU A 69 10.11 -4.16 -4.17
N ALA A 70 9.75 -5.36 -3.71
CA ALA A 70 10.50 -6.57 -3.93
C ALA A 70 10.10 -7.36 -5.20
N CYS A 71 9.10 -6.88 -5.96
CA CYS A 71 8.68 -7.48 -7.22
C CYS A 71 9.78 -7.34 -8.29
N THR A 72 10.54 -6.24 -8.25
CA THR A 72 11.73 -6.08 -9.07
C THR A 72 12.97 -6.63 -8.35
N LYS A 73 13.74 -7.48 -9.03
CA LYS A 73 15.01 -8.04 -8.51
C LYS A 73 16.13 -7.00 -8.58
N THR A 74 15.92 -5.84 -7.97
CA THR A 74 16.95 -4.81 -7.82
C THR A 74 18.07 -5.38 -6.95
N LYS A 75 19.26 -5.54 -7.54
CA LYS A 75 20.44 -6.09 -6.85
C LYS A 75 20.72 -5.27 -5.58
N GLY A 76 20.82 -5.96 -4.45
CA GLY A 76 21.14 -5.35 -3.14
C GLY A 76 19.94 -4.89 -2.31
N LEU A 77 18.72 -4.87 -2.86
CA LEU A 77 17.51 -4.51 -2.10
C LEU A 77 16.82 -5.73 -1.48
N VAL A 78 16.87 -6.88 -2.15
CA VAL A 78 16.11 -8.09 -1.77
C VAL A 78 17.04 -9.27 -1.46
N THR A 79 16.68 -10.05 -0.44
CA THR A 79 17.42 -11.25 -0.05
C THR A 79 17.03 -12.50 -0.86
N ASN A 80 15.86 -12.49 -1.50
CA ASN A 80 15.23 -13.63 -2.21
C ASN A 80 15.01 -14.88 -1.32
N THR A 81 14.97 -14.73 0.00
CA THR A 81 14.74 -15.84 0.94
C THR A 81 13.27 -16.04 1.30
N ARG A 82 12.41 -15.09 0.92
CA ARG A 82 10.99 -15.01 1.26
C ARG A 82 10.19 -14.67 0.01
N ARG A 83 8.88 -14.88 0.12
CA ARG A 83 7.88 -14.34 -0.80
C ARG A 83 8.07 -12.82 -0.97
N PHE A 84 7.89 -12.30 -2.18
CA PHE A 84 8.14 -10.89 -2.45
C PHE A 84 7.18 -9.99 -1.67
N GLU A 85 5.95 -10.44 -1.39
CA GLU A 85 4.97 -9.72 -0.58
C GLU A 85 5.49 -9.46 0.83
N VAL A 86 6.09 -10.48 1.45
CA VAL A 86 6.69 -10.40 2.79
C VAL A 86 7.94 -9.53 2.77
N GLU A 87 8.76 -9.65 1.73
CA GLU A 87 9.97 -8.84 1.59
C GLU A 87 9.63 -7.36 1.39
N SER A 88 8.67 -7.04 0.50
CA SER A 88 8.13 -5.67 0.33
C SER A 88 7.58 -5.12 1.64
N ALA A 89 6.84 -5.91 2.42
CA ALA A 89 6.29 -5.47 3.69
C ALA A 89 7.38 -5.12 4.71
N ASN A 90 8.45 -5.91 4.78
CA ASN A 90 9.61 -5.62 5.63
C ASN A 90 10.35 -4.36 5.16
N LEU A 91 10.62 -4.26 3.85
CA LEU A 91 11.26 -3.09 3.25
C LEU A 91 10.46 -1.81 3.50
N ALA A 92 9.13 -1.87 3.36
CA ALA A 92 8.25 -0.74 3.63
C ALA A 92 8.34 -0.31 5.10
N ARG A 93 8.29 -1.26 6.03
CA ARG A 93 8.41 -1.00 7.48
C ARG A 93 9.75 -0.37 7.83
N ASP A 94 10.84 -0.91 7.29
CA ASP A 94 12.19 -0.39 7.53
C ASP A 94 12.35 1.01 6.92
N PHE A 95 11.91 1.20 5.68
CA PHE A 95 11.91 2.52 5.02
C PHE A 95 11.14 3.56 5.82
N ILE A 96 9.88 3.29 6.19
CA ILE A 96 9.06 4.24 6.95
C ILE A 96 9.75 4.57 8.28
N ASP A 97 10.45 3.61 8.88
CA ASP A 97 11.18 3.88 10.12
C ASP A 97 12.34 4.87 9.93
N THR A 98 12.96 4.90 8.76
CA THR A 98 14.03 5.86 8.42
C THR A 98 13.57 7.28 8.09
N ILE A 99 12.26 7.51 7.91
CA ILE A 99 11.74 8.84 7.56
C ILE A 99 11.97 9.80 8.75
N PRO A 100 12.71 10.90 8.56
CA PRO A 100 12.94 11.89 9.62
C PRO A 100 11.66 12.65 9.94
N ASP A 101 11.53 13.09 11.20
CA ASP A 101 10.40 13.91 11.69
C ASP A 101 9.01 13.33 11.38
N LYS A 102 8.92 12.01 11.18
CA LYS A 102 7.64 11.34 10.94
C LYS A 102 6.73 11.49 12.16
N ASP A 103 5.44 11.71 11.89
CA ASP A 103 4.40 11.75 12.93
C ASP A 103 4.47 10.48 13.80
N ALA A 104 4.34 10.64 15.13
CA ALA A 104 4.40 9.56 16.11
C ALA A 104 3.42 8.41 15.83
N LYS A 105 2.32 8.67 15.10
CA LYS A 105 1.39 7.63 14.62
C LYS A 105 2.05 6.59 13.71
N TRP A 106 3.22 6.89 13.13
CA TRP A 106 4.03 6.03 12.27
C TRP A 106 5.16 5.30 13.01
N SER A 107 5.08 5.18 14.33
CA SER A 107 6.02 4.39 15.11
C SER A 107 6.13 2.94 14.60
N ARG A 108 7.36 2.40 14.60
CA ARG A 108 7.67 1.05 14.10
C ARG A 108 6.81 -0.05 14.70
N ASN A 109 6.49 0.06 15.99
CA ASN A 109 5.70 -0.92 16.73
C ASN A 109 4.22 -0.51 16.88
N GLY A 110 3.80 0.55 16.17
CA GLY A 110 2.44 1.08 16.23
C GLY A 110 1.46 0.30 15.37
N ARG A 111 0.17 0.45 15.67
CA ARG A 111 -0.92 -0.21 14.93
C ARG A 111 -0.90 0.08 13.43
N ARG A 112 -0.65 1.34 13.04
CA ARG A 112 -0.58 1.73 11.62
C ARG A 112 0.53 1.01 10.87
N MET A 113 1.68 0.82 11.51
CA MET A 113 2.79 0.07 10.92
C MET A 113 2.44 -1.42 10.75
N GLN A 114 1.73 -2.01 11.72
CA GLN A 114 1.26 -3.38 11.59
C GLN A 114 0.26 -3.51 10.43
N ILE A 115 -0.69 -2.58 10.29
CA ILE A 115 -1.65 -2.59 9.19
C ILE A 115 -0.96 -2.41 7.83
N ILE A 116 0.02 -1.50 7.69
CA ILE A 116 0.80 -1.37 6.44
C ILE A 116 1.46 -2.71 6.09
N TRP A 117 2.10 -3.34 7.08
CA TRP A 117 2.75 -4.61 6.85
C TRP A 117 1.75 -5.69 6.44
N ASP A 118 0.61 -5.80 7.13
CA ASP A 118 -0.44 -6.78 6.82
C ASP A 118 -1.03 -6.52 5.42
N SER A 119 -1.34 -5.25 5.09
CA SER A 119 -1.83 -4.83 3.78
C SER A 119 -0.87 -5.25 2.67
N ILE A 120 0.43 -5.06 2.85
CA ILE A 120 1.43 -5.43 1.85
C ILE A 120 1.66 -6.95 1.82
N ALA A 121 1.84 -7.62 2.96
CA ALA A 121 2.17 -9.03 2.99
C ALA A 121 1.02 -9.92 2.48
N LEU A 122 -0.23 -9.46 2.64
CA LEU A 122 -1.43 -10.19 2.27
C LEU A 122 -2.06 -9.70 0.97
N HIS A 123 -1.50 -8.71 0.27
CA HIS A 123 -2.20 -8.06 -0.84
C HIS A 123 -2.60 -9.02 -1.96
N THR A 124 -1.85 -10.10 -2.21
CA THR A 124 -2.18 -11.14 -3.22
C THR A 124 -3.05 -12.28 -2.68
N MET A 125 -3.42 -12.26 -1.40
CA MET A 125 -4.03 -13.39 -0.70
C MET A 125 -5.55 -13.22 -0.62
N GLU A 126 -6.24 -13.53 -1.71
CA GLU A 126 -7.70 -13.41 -1.83
C GLU A 126 -8.47 -14.16 -0.73
N THR A 127 -7.96 -15.30 -0.27
CA THR A 127 -8.61 -16.09 0.78
C THR A 127 -8.39 -15.53 2.20
N LEU A 128 -7.55 -14.51 2.36
CA LEU A 128 -7.18 -13.96 3.67
C LEU A 128 -7.45 -12.45 3.80
N ALA A 129 -7.05 -11.65 2.83
CA ALA A 129 -7.08 -10.18 2.92
C ALA A 129 -8.50 -9.60 3.15
N PRO A 130 -9.57 -10.09 2.48
CA PRO A 130 -10.94 -9.63 2.72
C PRO A 130 -11.45 -9.86 4.15
N TRP A 131 -10.88 -10.83 4.87
CA TRP A 131 -11.32 -11.24 6.21
C TRP A 131 -10.46 -10.65 7.34
N LYS A 132 -9.48 -9.81 6.99
CA LYS A 132 -8.58 -9.12 7.92
C LYS A 132 -9.16 -7.75 8.27
N GLU A 133 -8.35 -6.75 8.59
CA GLU A 133 -8.89 -5.40 8.80
C GLU A 133 -9.35 -4.74 7.50
N PRO A 134 -10.32 -3.81 7.56
CA PRO A 134 -10.85 -3.15 6.38
C PRO A 134 -9.81 -2.48 5.47
N GLU A 135 -8.72 -1.93 6.02
CA GLU A 135 -7.62 -1.35 5.25
C GLU A 135 -6.87 -2.41 4.43
N VAL A 136 -6.71 -3.61 4.99
CA VAL A 136 -6.08 -4.75 4.31
C VAL A 136 -6.96 -5.21 3.14
N GLY A 137 -8.26 -5.37 3.38
CA GLY A 137 -9.22 -5.70 2.34
C GLY A 137 -9.28 -4.63 1.24
N LEU A 138 -9.32 -3.34 1.60
CA LEU A 138 -9.37 -2.24 0.65
C LEU A 138 -8.12 -2.21 -0.25
N VAL A 139 -6.93 -2.34 0.34
CA VAL A 139 -5.67 -2.38 -0.42
C VAL A 139 -5.64 -3.58 -1.37
N HIS A 140 -6.07 -4.76 -0.89
CA HIS A 140 -6.22 -5.94 -1.73
C HIS A 140 -7.13 -5.68 -2.94
N TYR A 141 -8.36 -5.21 -2.73
CA TYR A 141 -9.31 -4.97 -3.82
C TYR A 141 -8.85 -3.87 -4.78
N GLY A 142 -8.21 -2.79 -4.29
CA GLY A 142 -7.71 -1.74 -5.16
C GLY A 142 -6.52 -2.19 -6.02
N ILE A 143 -5.65 -3.06 -5.49
CA ILE A 143 -4.59 -3.69 -6.28
C ILE A 143 -5.18 -4.64 -7.32
N HIS A 144 -6.14 -5.48 -6.93
CA HIS A 144 -6.78 -6.42 -7.86
C HIS A 144 -7.59 -5.70 -8.94
N GLY A 145 -8.18 -4.55 -8.64
CA GLY A 145 -8.88 -3.71 -9.62
C GLY A 145 -7.96 -3.22 -10.74
N ASP A 146 -6.68 -2.95 -10.46
CA ASP A 146 -5.70 -2.59 -11.49
C ASP A 146 -5.28 -3.78 -12.36
N LEU A 147 -5.24 -4.99 -11.78
CA LEU A 147 -4.74 -6.19 -12.46
C LEU A 147 -5.83 -6.93 -13.25
N LEU A 148 -7.02 -7.04 -12.67
CA LEU A 148 -8.10 -7.90 -13.15
C LEU A 148 -9.27 -7.11 -13.76
N GLY A 149 -9.32 -5.80 -13.52
CA GLY A 149 -10.43 -4.95 -13.95
C GLY A 149 -11.68 -5.09 -13.08
N PRO A 150 -12.87 -4.71 -13.57
CA PRO A 150 -14.07 -4.51 -12.76
C PRO A 150 -14.81 -5.78 -12.34
N ASN A 151 -14.38 -6.97 -12.79
CA ASN A 151 -15.03 -8.24 -12.47
C ASN A 151 -14.44 -8.87 -11.19
N LEU A 152 -14.38 -8.07 -10.12
CA LEU A 152 -13.99 -8.49 -8.77
C LEU A 152 -15.17 -9.11 -8.03
#